data_AF-A0A4Y9N3E0-F1
#
_entry.id   AF-A0A4Y9N3E0-F1
#
_cell.length_a   1.000
_cell.length_b   1.000
_cell.length_c   1.000
_cell.angle_alpha   90.00
_cell.angle_beta   90.00
_cell.angle_gamma   90.00
#
_symmetry.space_group_name_H-M   'P 1'
#
loop_
_entity.id
_entity.type
_entity.pdbx_description
1 polymer ?
#
loop_
_entity_poly.entity_id
_entity_poly.type
_entity_poly.pdbx_seq_one_letter_code
_entity_poly.pdbx_strand_id
1 'polypeptide(L)'
;MSSPRDPDGFEQRPDEGSGWREPGHLGGDGGAERPHGEPARDAQTPADQPPADRPDEGGGSTAWQPPGWDLPPASPDRPVQGPAAQYPAPQYPPVQGPAAQYPPAGPQTAGGPPVRGGLFGGRRPRRPSELERVFAYRGDAVGAQGWAVQQGWAVSDGTAPEDAVLAELVRTAPVRATKDHRPAGVMRGRYGTLDLVAFDVLFASGRYVVPEYAVTAAPVLGNLPPLRLSPARFWKHRTGGLVQVPSGDPGFDGRWVLLAAEDGPAVRALVGDATVRGLLLGTDDGDEFWTAAGHVAAIRPDGHRPELIEHHARMLTAIVGALSPAL
;
A
#
# COMPACT_ATOMS: atom_id res chain seq x y z
N MET A 1 -55.55 -25.90 38.76
CA MET A 1 -54.30 -26.68 38.72
C MET A 1 -53.15 -25.78 39.15
N SER A 2 -52.15 -26.36 39.78
CA SER A 2 -51.08 -25.80 40.61
C SER A 2 -50.25 -24.62 40.04
N SER A 3 -49.83 -23.72 40.94
CA SER A 3 -48.76 -22.69 40.83
C SER A 3 -47.34 -23.31 40.63
N PRO A 4 -46.17 -22.58 40.58
CA PRO A 4 -45.91 -21.13 40.82
C PRO A 4 -44.74 -20.42 40.05
N ARG A 5 -44.58 -19.09 40.33
CA ARG A 5 -43.38 -18.19 40.23
C ARG A 5 -43.01 -17.55 38.86
N ASP A 6 -43.55 -16.36 38.58
CA ASP A 6 -43.05 -14.99 38.90
C ASP A 6 -41.51 -14.70 38.89
N PRO A 7 -41.07 -13.42 38.84
CA PRO A 7 -40.62 -12.68 37.66
C PRO A 7 -39.20 -12.07 37.91
N ASP A 8 -38.89 -10.92 37.29
CA ASP A 8 -37.70 -10.05 37.47
C ASP A 8 -36.50 -10.37 36.54
N GLY A 9 -35.84 -9.42 35.89
CA GLY A 9 -35.93 -7.97 35.93
C GLY A 9 -34.68 -7.43 35.23
N PHE A 10 -34.83 -6.56 34.24
CA PHE A 10 -33.74 -5.78 33.67
C PHE A 10 -34.20 -4.35 33.42
N GLU A 11 -34.57 -3.69 34.52
CA GLU A 11 -34.40 -2.25 34.63
C GLU A 11 -33.65 -1.93 35.92
N GLN A 12 -32.67 -1.03 35.78
CA GLN A 12 -32.04 -0.22 36.82
C GLN A 12 -30.98 -0.88 37.72
N ARG A 13 -29.71 -0.62 37.36
CA ARG A 13 -28.77 -0.07 38.34
C ARG A 13 -27.95 1.10 37.78
N PRO A 14 -27.54 2.04 38.65
CA PRO A 14 -27.00 3.35 38.32
C PRO A 14 -25.46 3.40 38.32
N ASP A 15 -24.94 4.48 37.75
CA ASP A 15 -23.56 4.99 37.73
C ASP A 15 -22.55 4.39 38.72
N GLU A 16 -21.45 3.83 38.21
CA GLU A 16 -20.09 4.04 38.75
C GLU A 16 -19.03 3.95 37.61
N GLY A 17 -18.41 5.09 37.26
CA GLY A 17 -16.99 5.14 36.91
C GLY A 17 -16.55 5.01 35.44
N SER A 18 -17.07 5.84 34.52
CA SER A 18 -16.34 6.14 33.27
C SER A 18 -15.05 6.92 33.57
N GLY A 19 -13.97 6.20 33.87
CA GLY A 19 -12.64 6.74 34.22
C GLY A 19 -11.84 7.29 33.04
N TRP A 20 -12.48 7.88 32.04
CA TRP A 20 -11.77 8.60 30.98
C TRP A 20 -11.59 10.05 31.40
N ARG A 21 -10.36 10.41 31.82
CA ARG A 21 -9.96 11.81 32.03
C ARG A 21 -9.26 12.32 30.79
N GLU A 22 -9.77 13.43 30.26
CA GLU A 22 -9.13 14.18 29.19
C GLU A 22 -7.75 14.70 29.66
N PRO A 23 -6.68 14.53 28.86
CA PRO A 23 -5.36 15.08 29.18
C PRO A 23 -5.42 16.61 29.26
N GLY A 24 -5.00 17.18 30.40
CA GLY A 24 -5.08 18.62 30.71
C GLY A 24 -4.21 19.56 29.86
N HIS A 25 -3.74 19.14 28.69
CA HIS A 25 -3.04 20.00 27.72
C HIS A 25 -3.91 20.38 26.51
N LEU A 26 -5.18 19.97 26.47
CA LEU A 26 -6.10 20.21 25.34
C LEU A 26 -7.36 21.02 25.67
N GLY A 27 -7.55 21.45 26.93
CA GLY A 27 -8.60 22.40 27.33
C GLY A 27 -7.98 23.74 27.73
N GLY A 28 -8.34 24.80 27.01
CA GLY A 28 -7.58 26.06 26.94
C GLY A 28 -7.75 27.03 28.11
N ASP A 29 -7.03 28.15 28.02
CA ASP A 29 -7.33 29.34 28.80
C ASP A 29 -7.13 30.61 27.96
N GLY A 30 -8.26 31.20 27.58
CA GLY A 30 -8.35 32.62 27.33
C GLY A 30 -8.75 33.32 28.63
N GLY A 31 -7.84 34.13 29.17
CA GLY A 31 -8.19 35.40 29.83
C GLY A 31 -7.99 35.50 31.35
N ALA A 32 -7.39 36.64 31.72
CA ALA A 32 -7.19 37.23 33.07
C ALA A 32 -6.07 36.56 33.91
N GLU A 33 -5.07 37.25 34.47
CA GLU A 33 -4.86 38.66 34.82
C GLU A 33 -3.35 38.88 35.08
N ARG A 34 -2.82 40.07 34.76
CA ARG A 34 -1.50 40.54 35.22
C ARG A 34 -1.59 40.93 36.71
N PRO A 35 -0.51 40.79 37.49
CA PRO A 35 0.24 42.02 37.82
C PRO A 35 1.77 41.85 37.94
N HIS A 36 2.45 42.90 37.46
CA HIS A 36 3.69 43.54 37.95
C HIS A 36 4.83 42.74 38.58
N GLY A 37 6.04 42.89 38.01
CA GLY A 37 7.30 42.72 38.73
C GLY A 37 8.54 42.49 37.86
N GLU A 38 8.99 43.51 37.12
CA GLU A 38 10.39 43.63 36.63
C GLU A 38 11.35 43.95 37.80
N PRO A 39 12.69 43.70 37.74
CA PRO A 39 13.54 44.28 36.68
C PRO A 39 14.75 43.45 36.16
N ALA A 40 15.06 43.73 34.88
CA ALA A 40 16.37 43.95 34.22
C ALA A 40 17.65 43.22 34.67
N ARG A 41 18.36 42.61 33.70
CA ARG A 41 19.59 43.19 33.10
C ARG A 41 20.24 42.31 32.00
N ASP A 42 20.58 43.01 30.93
CA ASP A 42 21.80 42.97 30.10
C ASP A 42 22.14 41.81 29.14
N ALA A 43 22.53 42.27 27.94
CA ALA A 43 23.40 41.66 26.92
C ALA A 43 22.79 40.56 26.02
N GLN A 44 22.98 40.52 24.69
CA GLN A 44 23.79 41.28 23.74
C GLN A 44 23.29 40.87 22.33
N THR A 45 23.12 41.82 21.42
CA THR A 45 22.99 41.56 19.98
C THR A 45 24.37 41.38 19.36
N PRO A 46 24.53 40.52 18.35
CA PRO A 46 25.33 40.92 17.20
C PRO A 46 24.59 40.71 15.87
N ALA A 47 24.68 41.74 15.03
CA ALA A 47 24.44 41.67 13.60
C ALA A 47 25.68 41.14 12.86
N ASP A 48 25.48 40.86 11.57
CA ASP A 48 26.45 40.58 10.49
C ASP A 48 26.79 39.11 10.19
N GLN A 49 26.12 38.56 9.17
CA GLN A 49 26.71 37.72 8.10
C GLN A 49 25.70 37.47 6.94
N PRO A 50 26.15 37.12 5.71
CA PRO A 50 25.96 37.91 4.48
C PRO A 50 24.99 37.23 3.46
N PRO A 51 24.78 37.74 2.22
CA PRO A 51 23.59 37.46 1.42
C PRO A 51 23.59 36.03 0.87
N ALA A 52 22.41 35.39 0.92
CA ALA A 52 22.19 34.09 0.32
C ALA A 52 22.17 34.19 -1.22
N ASP A 53 23.15 33.55 -1.86
CA ASP A 53 23.11 33.19 -3.27
C ASP A 53 21.90 32.27 -3.53
N ARG A 54 21.08 32.66 -4.51
CA ARG A 54 20.05 31.80 -5.11
C ARG A 54 20.72 30.90 -6.15
N PRO A 55 20.44 29.59 -6.16
CA PRO A 55 20.52 28.80 -7.39
C PRO A 55 19.14 28.72 -8.07
N ASP A 56 19.23 28.76 -9.39
CA ASP A 56 18.16 28.70 -10.37
C ASP A 56 17.19 27.52 -10.22
N GLU A 57 15.98 27.80 -10.72
CA GLU A 57 14.94 26.84 -11.07
C GLU A 57 15.45 25.86 -12.15
N GLY A 58 15.66 24.60 -11.75
CA GLY A 58 15.93 23.48 -12.63
C GLY A 58 15.28 22.21 -12.08
N GLY A 59 13.96 22.08 -12.28
CA GLY A 59 13.14 20.99 -11.75
C GLY A 59 13.58 19.60 -12.23
N GLY A 60 14.23 18.86 -11.34
CA GLY A 60 14.38 17.41 -11.38
C GLY A 60 14.32 16.91 -9.94
N SER A 61 13.32 16.08 -9.61
CA SER A 61 13.06 15.64 -8.24
C SER A 61 14.17 14.72 -7.72
N THR A 62 15.15 15.25 -7.01
CA THR A 62 16.18 14.51 -6.24
C THR A 62 15.71 14.18 -4.82
N ALA A 63 14.53 13.57 -4.71
CA ALA A 63 14.06 13.04 -3.43
C ALA A 63 14.55 11.59 -3.29
N TRP A 64 15.72 11.46 -2.65
CA TRP A 64 16.33 10.25 -2.07
C TRP A 64 17.15 9.35 -3.01
N GLN A 65 18.48 9.43 -2.88
CA GLN A 65 19.46 8.42 -3.32
C GLN A 65 20.47 8.20 -2.18
N PRO A 66 20.78 6.95 -1.79
CA PRO A 66 21.74 6.67 -0.72
C PRO A 66 23.21 6.90 -1.19
N PRO A 67 24.17 7.10 -0.27
CA PRO A 67 25.58 7.29 -0.62
C PRO A 67 26.15 6.06 -1.35
N GLY A 68 26.80 6.29 -2.51
CA GLY A 68 27.45 5.22 -3.31
C GLY A 68 26.67 4.74 -4.54
N TRP A 69 25.62 5.47 -4.95
CA TRP A 69 24.75 5.13 -6.09
C TRP A 69 24.89 6.08 -7.30
N ASP A 70 26.01 6.79 -7.40
CA ASP A 70 26.35 7.55 -8.60
C ASP A 70 26.72 6.58 -9.73
N LEU A 71 25.75 6.29 -10.58
CA LEU A 71 26.04 5.66 -11.87
C LEU A 71 26.79 6.67 -12.73
N PRO A 72 27.88 6.27 -13.44
CA PRO A 72 28.49 7.15 -14.41
C PRO A 72 27.44 7.52 -15.48
N PRO A 73 27.48 8.74 -16.02
CA PRO A 73 26.54 9.16 -17.06
C PRO A 73 26.61 8.15 -18.21
N ALA A 74 25.48 7.52 -18.52
CA ALA A 74 25.38 6.62 -19.65
C ALA A 74 25.54 7.45 -20.93
N SER A 75 26.74 7.45 -21.51
CA SER A 75 26.96 7.95 -22.87
C SER A 75 26.32 6.96 -23.85
N PRO A 76 25.29 7.35 -24.62
CA PRO A 76 24.73 6.47 -25.63
C PRO A 76 25.68 6.43 -26.85
N ASP A 77 26.60 5.46 -26.87
CA ASP A 77 27.28 5.07 -28.11
C ASP A 77 26.32 4.25 -28.97
N ARG A 78 25.52 4.96 -29.77
CA ARG A 78 24.79 4.34 -30.89
C ARG A 78 25.41 4.82 -32.20
N PRO A 79 25.95 3.94 -33.04
CA PRO A 79 26.30 4.32 -34.40
C PRO A 79 25.04 4.75 -35.14
N VAL A 80 25.12 5.90 -35.79
CA VAL A 80 24.08 6.48 -36.64
C VAL A 80 23.87 5.55 -37.84
N GLN A 81 22.78 4.78 -37.83
CA GLN A 81 22.27 4.16 -39.07
C GLN A 81 21.50 5.24 -39.85
N GLY A 82 21.87 5.40 -41.11
CA GLY A 82 21.33 6.40 -42.05
C GLY A 82 19.83 6.26 -42.34
N PRO A 83 19.29 7.11 -43.25
CA PRO A 83 17.85 7.30 -43.41
C PRO A 83 17.16 6.02 -43.87
N ALA A 84 16.26 5.49 -43.03
CA ALA A 84 15.38 4.41 -43.41
C ALA A 84 14.43 4.86 -44.52
N ALA A 85 14.42 4.10 -45.61
CA ALA A 85 13.54 4.28 -46.74
C ALA A 85 12.06 4.29 -46.33
N GLN A 86 11.31 5.18 -46.96
CA GLN A 86 9.85 5.24 -46.90
C GLN A 86 9.27 3.91 -47.41
N TYR A 87 8.60 3.16 -46.55
CA TYR A 87 7.69 2.09 -46.97
C TYR A 87 6.34 2.71 -47.34
N PRO A 88 5.76 2.39 -48.52
CA PRO A 88 4.42 2.83 -48.86
C PRO A 88 3.37 2.10 -48.00
N ALA A 89 2.37 2.85 -47.54
CA ALA A 89 1.24 2.33 -46.78
C ALA A 89 0.41 1.33 -47.62
N PRO A 90 -0.11 0.24 -47.03
CA PRO A 90 -1.03 -0.66 -47.74
C PRO A 90 -2.35 0.04 -48.03
N GLN A 91 -2.71 0.10 -49.31
CA GLN A 91 -3.99 0.61 -49.80
C GLN A 91 -5.08 -0.46 -49.58
N TYR A 92 -6.07 -0.16 -48.75
CA TYR A 92 -7.30 -0.96 -48.65
C TYR A 92 -8.34 -0.41 -49.66
N PRO A 93 -9.03 -1.27 -50.43
CA PRO A 93 -10.12 -0.83 -51.29
C PRO A 93 -11.37 -0.43 -50.47
N PRO A 94 -12.14 0.58 -50.90
CA PRO A 94 -13.34 0.99 -50.19
C PRO A 94 -14.47 -0.05 -50.36
N VAL A 95 -15.03 -0.49 -49.24
CA VAL A 95 -16.25 -1.31 -49.21
C VAL A 95 -17.44 -0.41 -49.52
N GLN A 96 -18.13 -0.68 -50.64
CA GLN A 96 -19.36 -0.01 -51.04
C GLN A 96 -20.54 -0.53 -50.20
N GLY A 97 -21.06 0.31 -49.31
CA GLY A 97 -22.37 0.11 -48.65
C GLY A 97 -23.47 0.88 -49.38
N PRO A 98 -24.72 0.37 -49.43
CA PRO A 98 -25.79 1.00 -50.20
C PRO A 98 -26.32 2.29 -49.55
N ALA A 99 -26.67 3.23 -50.42
CA ALA A 99 -27.14 4.58 -50.12
C ALA A 99 -28.51 4.60 -49.42
N ALA A 100 -28.59 5.35 -48.31
CA ALA A 100 -29.86 5.78 -47.72
C ALA A 100 -30.11 7.26 -48.09
N GLN A 101 -31.32 7.50 -48.61
CA GLN A 101 -31.80 8.74 -49.22
C GLN A 101 -32.11 9.81 -48.17
N TYR A 102 -31.68 11.05 -48.40
CA TYR A 102 -32.15 12.25 -47.71
C TYR A 102 -33.26 12.94 -48.55
N PRO A 103 -34.36 13.44 -47.95
CA PRO A 103 -35.25 14.38 -48.62
C PRO A 103 -34.76 15.84 -48.49
N PRO A 104 -35.17 16.74 -49.41
CA PRO A 104 -34.49 18.00 -49.69
C PRO A 104 -34.87 19.17 -48.77
N ALA A 105 -33.96 20.15 -48.73
CA ALA A 105 -34.03 21.40 -47.98
C ALA A 105 -35.15 22.35 -48.45
N GLY A 106 -35.81 23.00 -47.48
CA GLY A 106 -36.65 24.20 -47.65
C GLY A 106 -36.00 25.45 -47.04
N PRO A 107 -36.45 26.66 -47.41
CA PRO A 107 -35.62 27.87 -47.47
C PRO A 107 -35.45 28.63 -46.14
N GLN A 108 -34.31 29.34 -46.07
CA GLN A 108 -33.82 30.18 -44.98
C GLN A 108 -34.72 31.41 -44.74
N THR A 109 -34.96 31.75 -43.48
CA THR A 109 -35.30 33.11 -43.06
C THR A 109 -34.49 33.48 -41.82
N ALA A 110 -33.89 34.67 -41.89
CA ALA A 110 -32.97 35.23 -40.91
C ALA A 110 -33.68 35.68 -39.62
N GLY A 111 -33.01 35.46 -38.49
CA GLY A 111 -33.38 35.98 -37.18
C GLY A 111 -32.43 35.42 -36.12
N GLY A 112 -31.65 36.28 -35.47
CA GLY A 112 -30.50 35.92 -34.63
C GLY A 112 -30.81 34.96 -33.47
N PRO A 113 -29.82 34.19 -32.98
CA PRO A 113 -30.07 33.17 -31.99
C PRO A 113 -30.19 33.76 -30.57
N PRO A 114 -31.24 33.40 -29.81
CA PRO A 114 -31.20 33.47 -28.36
C PRO A 114 -30.27 32.37 -27.82
N VAL A 115 -29.49 32.74 -26.81
CA VAL A 115 -28.50 31.90 -26.11
C VAL A 115 -29.14 30.59 -25.62
N ARG A 116 -28.73 29.46 -26.21
CA ARG A 116 -29.11 28.12 -25.75
C ARG A 116 -27.82 27.32 -25.49
N GLY A 117 -27.66 26.86 -24.25
CA GLY A 117 -26.44 26.25 -23.72
C GLY A 117 -25.88 25.11 -24.55
N GLY A 118 -24.57 25.18 -24.81
CA GLY A 118 -23.80 24.20 -25.56
C GLY A 118 -23.44 22.97 -24.74
N LEU A 119 -23.75 21.81 -25.32
CA LEU A 119 -23.63 20.44 -24.79
C LEU A 119 -22.23 19.82 -25.01
N PHE A 120 -21.16 20.63 -25.07
CA PHE A 120 -19.80 20.15 -25.29
C PHE A 120 -18.80 20.93 -24.43
N GLY A 121 -18.91 20.79 -23.11
CA GLY A 121 -17.87 21.18 -22.17
C GLY A 121 -16.88 20.04 -22.02
N GLY A 122 -15.74 20.09 -22.73
CA GLY A 122 -14.62 19.20 -22.49
C GLY A 122 -14.26 19.24 -21.01
N ARG A 123 -14.50 18.12 -20.29
CA ARG A 123 -14.08 17.99 -18.91
C ARG A 123 -12.56 18.10 -18.87
N ARG A 124 -12.07 19.25 -18.39
CA ARG A 124 -10.67 19.41 -18.02
C ARG A 124 -10.30 18.23 -17.10
N PRO A 125 -9.17 17.52 -17.33
CA PRO A 125 -8.71 16.49 -16.43
C PRO A 125 -8.62 17.06 -15.02
N ARG A 126 -9.40 16.49 -14.08
CA ARG A 126 -9.38 16.92 -12.69
C ARG A 126 -7.99 16.60 -12.15
N ARG A 127 -7.25 17.61 -11.69
CA ARG A 127 -5.99 17.38 -10.97
C ARG A 127 -6.32 16.65 -9.66
N PRO A 128 -5.66 15.52 -9.36
CA PRO A 128 -5.85 14.83 -8.10
C PRO A 128 -5.58 15.78 -6.93
N SER A 129 -6.45 15.74 -5.93
CA SER A 129 -6.26 16.42 -4.65
C SER A 129 -4.99 15.91 -3.94
N GLU A 130 -4.46 16.67 -2.99
CA GLU A 130 -3.24 16.26 -2.27
C GLU A 130 -3.44 14.92 -1.53
N LEU A 131 -4.63 14.68 -0.99
CA LEU A 131 -4.98 13.38 -0.39
C LEU A 131 -5.00 12.26 -1.44
N GLU A 132 -5.58 12.46 -2.62
CA GLU A 132 -5.56 11.47 -3.71
C GLU A 132 -4.15 11.20 -4.25
N ARG A 133 -3.20 12.16 -4.12
CA ARG A 133 -1.78 11.94 -4.48
C ARG A 133 -1.02 11.15 -3.42
N VAL A 134 -1.38 11.32 -2.14
CA VAL A 134 -0.79 10.54 -1.04
C VAL A 134 -1.28 9.09 -1.09
N PHE A 135 -2.53 8.86 -1.47
CA PHE A 135 -3.11 7.53 -1.71
C PHE A 135 -3.00 7.05 -3.15
N ALA A 136 -2.20 7.73 -3.99
CA ALA A 136 -2.04 7.33 -5.38
C ALA A 136 -1.35 5.96 -5.43
N TYR A 137 -2.02 5.02 -6.10
CA TYR A 137 -1.47 3.72 -6.45
C TYR A 137 -0.11 3.87 -7.13
N ARG A 138 0.94 3.24 -6.58
CA ARG A 138 2.29 3.23 -7.19
C ARG A 138 2.68 1.88 -7.77
N GLY A 139 1.77 0.91 -7.81
CA GLY A 139 2.05 -0.37 -8.45
C GLY A 139 2.15 -0.25 -9.96
N ASP A 140 2.89 -1.19 -10.54
CA ASP A 140 3.01 -1.40 -11.97
C ASP A 140 2.59 -2.84 -12.27
N ALA A 141 1.28 -3.10 -12.27
CA ALA A 141 0.76 -4.45 -12.44
C ALA A 141 1.16 -5.06 -13.80
N VAL A 142 1.24 -4.23 -14.85
CA VAL A 142 1.66 -4.69 -16.18
C VAL A 142 3.15 -4.99 -16.19
N GLY A 143 3.98 -4.14 -15.60
CA GLY A 143 5.42 -4.40 -15.44
C GLY A 143 5.72 -5.60 -14.56
N ALA A 144 4.99 -5.78 -13.46
CA ALA A 144 5.12 -6.91 -12.55
C ALA A 144 4.78 -8.24 -13.25
N GLN A 145 3.66 -8.31 -13.97
CA GLN A 145 3.31 -9.51 -14.74
C GLN A 145 4.29 -9.77 -15.89
N GLY A 146 4.73 -8.72 -16.60
CA GLY A 146 5.74 -8.84 -17.65
C GLY A 146 7.08 -9.35 -17.11
N TRP A 147 7.51 -8.84 -15.96
CA TRP A 147 8.69 -9.35 -15.23
C TRP A 147 8.50 -10.79 -14.80
N ALA A 148 7.33 -11.15 -14.26
CA ALA A 148 7.04 -12.52 -13.83
C ALA A 148 7.19 -13.51 -15.00
N VAL A 149 6.62 -13.19 -16.16
CA VAL A 149 6.79 -14.00 -17.38
C VAL A 149 8.27 -14.11 -17.79
N GLN A 150 9.04 -13.03 -17.71
CA GLN A 150 10.49 -13.06 -17.99
C GLN A 150 11.27 -13.96 -17.02
N GLN A 151 10.84 -14.04 -15.76
CA GLN A 151 11.39 -14.94 -14.75
C GLN A 151 10.87 -16.39 -14.88
N GLY A 152 10.02 -16.68 -15.87
CA GLY A 152 9.41 -18.00 -16.06
C GLY A 152 8.31 -18.32 -15.05
N TRP A 153 7.74 -17.31 -14.41
CA TRP A 153 6.62 -17.46 -13.49
C TRP A 153 5.29 -17.55 -14.26
N ALA A 154 4.36 -18.35 -13.74
CA ALA A 154 3.00 -18.46 -14.25
C ALA A 154 2.16 -17.26 -13.80
N VAL A 155 1.31 -16.74 -14.69
CA VAL A 155 0.39 -15.65 -14.39
C VAL A 155 -1.05 -16.13 -14.57
N SER A 156 -1.95 -15.72 -13.66
CA SER A 156 -3.39 -15.95 -13.72
C SER A 156 -4.14 -14.72 -13.22
N ASP A 157 -5.43 -14.65 -13.53
CA ASP A 157 -6.28 -13.52 -13.12
C ASP A 157 -6.76 -13.61 -11.66
N GLY A 158 -6.46 -14.71 -10.96
CA GLY A 158 -6.88 -14.95 -9.58
C GLY A 158 -8.22 -15.65 -9.43
N THR A 159 -8.79 -16.17 -10.52
CA THR A 159 -10.10 -16.84 -10.53
C THR A 159 -10.02 -18.37 -10.69
N ALA A 160 -8.80 -18.93 -10.81
CA ALA A 160 -8.62 -20.36 -10.99
C ALA A 160 -8.90 -21.13 -9.67
N PRO A 161 -9.28 -22.42 -9.71
CA PRO A 161 -9.52 -23.21 -8.49
C PRO A 161 -8.33 -23.22 -7.51
N GLU A 162 -7.10 -23.23 -8.02
CA GLU A 162 -5.86 -23.13 -7.25
C GLU A 162 -5.68 -21.78 -6.53
N ASP A 163 -6.39 -20.73 -6.95
CA ASP A 163 -6.39 -19.41 -6.33
C ASP A 163 -7.32 -19.30 -5.12
N ALA A 164 -8.15 -20.32 -4.86
CA ALA A 164 -9.13 -20.27 -3.77
C ALA A 164 -8.49 -20.01 -2.40
N VAL A 165 -7.26 -20.49 -2.17
CA VAL A 165 -6.49 -20.25 -0.94
C VAL A 165 -6.11 -18.77 -0.76
N LEU A 166 -5.98 -18.01 -1.86
CA LEU A 166 -5.61 -16.59 -1.81
C LEU A 166 -6.74 -15.73 -1.24
N ALA A 167 -8.01 -16.14 -1.42
CA ALA A 167 -9.13 -15.48 -0.78
C ALA A 167 -9.06 -15.55 0.75
N GLU A 168 -8.55 -16.67 1.28
CA GLU A 168 -8.32 -16.84 2.72
C GLU A 168 -7.16 -15.95 3.22
N LEU A 169 -6.09 -15.79 2.42
CA LEU A 169 -5.03 -14.83 2.70
C LEU A 169 -5.55 -13.39 2.74
N VAL A 170 -6.39 -12.98 1.79
CA VAL A 170 -7.02 -11.65 1.79
C VAL A 170 -7.92 -11.47 3.01
N ARG A 171 -8.72 -12.48 3.37
CA ARG A 171 -9.64 -12.44 4.51
C ARG A 171 -8.90 -12.25 5.84
N THR A 172 -7.76 -12.92 5.99
CA THR A 172 -6.93 -12.92 7.21
C THR A 172 -5.84 -11.85 7.22
N ALA A 173 -5.68 -11.13 6.11
CA ALA A 173 -4.65 -10.11 5.98
C ALA A 173 -4.72 -9.08 7.13
N PRO A 174 -3.56 -8.56 7.58
CA PRO A 174 -3.46 -7.58 8.66
C PRO A 174 -3.90 -6.17 8.21
N VAL A 175 -4.87 -6.07 7.29
CA VAL A 175 -5.50 -4.85 6.77
C VAL A 175 -7.03 -4.94 6.92
N ARG A 176 -7.76 -3.84 6.72
CA ARG A 176 -9.22 -3.83 6.80
C ARG A 176 -9.87 -4.24 5.49
N ALA A 177 -9.55 -5.43 4.99
CA ALA A 177 -10.21 -5.99 3.80
C ALA A 177 -11.73 -6.14 4.04
N THR A 178 -12.53 -5.72 3.07
CA THR A 178 -13.99 -5.90 3.03
C THR A 178 -14.35 -7.09 2.13
N LYS A 179 -15.64 -7.44 2.05
CA LYS A 179 -16.15 -8.49 1.14
C LYS A 179 -15.90 -8.21 -0.35
N ASP A 180 -15.62 -6.96 -0.71
CA ASP A 180 -15.41 -6.51 -2.09
C ASP A 180 -13.93 -6.59 -2.49
N HIS A 181 -13.05 -7.02 -1.57
CA HIS A 181 -11.65 -7.28 -1.83
C HIS A 181 -11.45 -8.69 -2.35
N ARG A 182 -10.63 -8.84 -3.39
CA ARG A 182 -10.28 -10.14 -3.98
C ARG A 182 -8.84 -10.15 -4.47
N PRO A 183 -8.19 -11.33 -4.53
CA PRO A 183 -6.91 -11.46 -5.21
C PRO A 183 -7.07 -11.15 -6.71
N ALA A 184 -6.05 -10.53 -7.31
CA ALA A 184 -5.98 -10.26 -8.73
C ALA A 184 -4.53 -10.23 -9.22
N GLY A 185 -4.35 -10.50 -10.52
CA GLY A 185 -3.04 -10.41 -11.16
C GLY A 185 -2.02 -11.36 -10.54
N VAL A 186 -2.43 -12.59 -10.27
CA VAL A 186 -1.65 -13.57 -9.51
C VAL A 186 -0.46 -14.05 -10.33
N MET A 187 0.71 -14.03 -9.73
CA MET A 187 2.00 -14.44 -10.29
C MET A 187 2.58 -15.54 -9.40
N ARG A 188 2.95 -16.69 -9.97
CA ARG A 188 3.51 -17.85 -9.24
C ARG A 188 4.82 -18.30 -9.85
N GLY A 189 5.80 -18.52 -9.01
CA GLY A 189 7.04 -19.14 -9.46
C GLY A 189 7.99 -19.36 -8.31
N ARG A 190 9.26 -19.57 -8.65
CA ARG A 190 10.30 -19.88 -7.67
C ARG A 190 11.28 -18.72 -7.56
N TYR A 191 11.64 -18.37 -6.34
CA TYR A 191 12.73 -17.45 -6.03
C TYR A 191 13.73 -18.13 -5.10
N GLY A 192 14.93 -18.42 -5.59
CA GLY A 192 15.90 -19.23 -4.86
C GLY A 192 15.31 -20.61 -4.54
N THR A 193 15.17 -20.91 -3.24
CA THR A 193 14.62 -22.18 -2.74
C THR A 193 13.12 -22.13 -2.42
N LEU A 194 12.49 -20.95 -2.47
CA LEU A 194 11.09 -20.79 -2.13
C LEU A 194 10.21 -20.77 -3.38
N ASP A 195 9.13 -21.54 -3.33
CA ASP A 195 7.96 -21.28 -4.17
C ASP A 195 7.24 -20.06 -3.60
N LEU A 196 6.77 -19.17 -4.48
CA LEU A 196 6.12 -17.92 -4.13
C LEU A 196 4.87 -17.70 -4.98
N VAL A 197 3.90 -17.02 -4.37
CA VAL A 197 2.76 -16.42 -5.05
C VAL A 197 2.70 -14.94 -4.70
N ALA A 198 2.62 -14.07 -5.71
CA ALA A 198 2.46 -12.63 -5.58
C ALA A 198 1.15 -12.20 -6.24
N PHE A 199 0.36 -11.35 -5.61
CA PHE A 199 -0.91 -10.87 -6.14
C PHE A 199 -1.33 -9.55 -5.51
N ASP A 200 -2.08 -8.74 -6.25
CA ASP A 200 -2.67 -7.53 -5.69
C ASP A 200 -4.03 -7.84 -5.04
N VAL A 201 -4.33 -7.16 -3.94
CA VAL A 201 -5.65 -7.13 -3.33
C VAL A 201 -6.43 -6.01 -3.98
N LEU A 202 -7.38 -6.41 -4.82
CA LEU A 202 -8.19 -5.54 -5.63
C LEU A 202 -9.51 -5.23 -4.92
N PHE A 203 -9.75 -3.95 -4.62
CA PHE A 203 -11.07 -3.47 -4.22
C PHE A 203 -11.94 -3.28 -5.46
N ALA A 204 -13.03 -4.04 -5.56
CA ALA A 204 -13.96 -3.99 -6.68
C ALA A 204 -15.35 -3.52 -6.19
N SER A 205 -15.65 -2.24 -6.34
CA SER A 205 -16.96 -1.66 -5.98
C SER A 205 -17.65 -1.05 -7.20
N GLY A 206 -18.63 -1.78 -7.73
CA GLY A 206 -19.44 -1.37 -8.88
C GLY A 206 -18.59 -1.10 -10.13
N ARG A 207 -18.30 0.18 -10.39
CA ARG A 207 -17.49 0.63 -11.56
C ARG A 207 -16.01 0.87 -11.23
N TYR A 208 -15.62 0.75 -9.96
CA TYR A 208 -14.27 1.02 -9.50
C TYR A 208 -13.54 -0.29 -9.23
N VAL A 209 -12.34 -0.37 -9.78
CA VAL A 209 -11.41 -1.47 -9.59
C VAL A 209 -10.07 -0.84 -9.25
N VAL A 210 -9.66 -0.94 -7.98
CA VAL A 210 -8.44 -0.30 -7.48
C VAL A 210 -7.63 -1.36 -6.72
N PRO A 211 -6.39 -1.66 -7.14
CA PRO A 211 -5.50 -2.46 -6.32
C PRO A 211 -5.02 -1.60 -5.15
N GLU A 212 -5.25 -2.07 -3.92
CA GLU A 212 -4.94 -1.30 -2.69
C GLU A 212 -3.73 -1.86 -1.94
N TYR A 213 -3.46 -3.15 -2.11
CA TYR A 213 -2.39 -3.84 -1.40
C TYR A 213 -1.67 -4.84 -2.31
N ALA A 214 -0.39 -5.05 -2.04
CA ALA A 214 0.45 -6.03 -2.69
C ALA A 214 0.76 -7.13 -1.68
N VAL A 215 0.37 -8.36 -1.98
CA VAL A 215 0.68 -9.53 -1.15
C VAL A 215 1.63 -10.48 -1.85
N THR A 216 2.74 -10.82 -1.20
CA THR A 216 3.60 -11.94 -1.61
C THR A 216 3.59 -12.99 -0.52
N ALA A 217 3.40 -14.25 -0.86
CA ALA A 217 3.30 -15.33 0.10
C ALA A 217 4.11 -16.55 -0.34
N ALA A 218 4.71 -17.23 0.64
CA ALA A 218 5.42 -18.48 0.49
C ALA A 218 4.59 -19.61 1.15
N PRO A 219 4.14 -20.64 0.41
CA PRO A 219 3.61 -21.84 1.04
C PRO A 219 4.73 -22.53 1.85
N VAL A 220 4.38 -22.98 3.06
CA VAL A 220 5.32 -23.68 3.94
C VAL A 220 4.75 -25.03 4.32
N LEU A 221 5.58 -26.07 4.23
CA LEU A 221 5.23 -27.40 4.71
C LEU A 221 5.36 -27.43 6.24
N GLY A 222 4.32 -27.89 6.92
CA GLY A 222 4.28 -28.00 8.38
C GLY A 222 3.21 -27.09 9.02
N ASN A 223 3.13 -27.14 10.36
CA ASN A 223 2.14 -26.37 11.11
C ASN A 223 2.72 -25.01 11.50
N LEU A 224 2.39 -23.98 10.72
CA LEU A 224 2.77 -22.61 11.04
C LEU A 224 2.02 -22.11 12.29
N PRO A 225 2.72 -21.58 13.32
CA PRO A 225 2.04 -20.93 14.43
C PRO A 225 1.35 -19.66 13.94
N PRO A 226 0.15 -19.31 14.44
CA PRO A 226 -0.47 -18.02 14.14
C PRO A 226 0.41 -16.89 14.65
N LEU A 227 0.92 -16.08 13.74
CA LEU A 227 1.81 -14.95 14.04
C LEU A 227 1.54 -13.76 13.13
N ARG A 228 1.95 -12.59 13.60
CA ARG A 228 2.02 -11.34 12.85
C ARG A 228 3.23 -10.55 13.28
N LEU A 229 4.07 -10.15 12.33
CA LEU A 229 5.21 -9.30 12.55
C LEU A 229 4.95 -7.96 11.85
N SER A 230 4.90 -6.89 12.65
CA SER A 230 4.42 -5.59 12.19
C SER A 230 5.29 -4.46 12.69
N PRO A 231 5.49 -3.39 11.91
CA PRO A 231 6.13 -2.18 12.39
C PRO A 231 5.39 -1.58 13.59
N ALA A 232 6.07 -1.20 14.65
CA ALA A 232 5.48 -0.68 15.89
C ALA A 232 4.51 0.49 15.65
N ARG A 233 4.83 1.37 14.67
CA ARG A 233 4.01 2.55 14.33
C ARG A 233 2.66 2.23 13.67
N PHE A 234 2.48 1.03 13.12
CA PHE A 234 1.23 0.68 12.47
C PHE A 234 0.13 0.41 13.50
N TRP A 235 -1.11 0.81 13.20
CA TRP A 235 -2.25 0.44 14.01
C TRP A 235 -2.49 -1.08 13.94
N LYS A 236 -2.71 -1.73 15.09
CA LYS A 236 -3.01 -3.17 15.14
C LYS A 236 -4.51 -3.41 15.21
N HIS A 237 -5.12 -3.72 14.07
CA HIS A 237 -6.49 -4.25 14.02
C HIS A 237 -6.47 -5.76 13.77
N ARG A 238 -7.58 -6.45 14.10
CA ARG A 238 -7.77 -7.89 13.83
C ARG A 238 -6.61 -8.76 14.35
N THR A 239 -6.10 -8.46 15.54
CA THR A 239 -5.05 -9.29 16.14
C THR A 239 -5.54 -10.67 16.55
N GLY A 240 -6.85 -10.94 16.59
CA GLY A 240 -7.36 -12.31 16.74
C GLY A 240 -6.95 -13.01 18.05
N GLY A 241 -6.63 -12.24 19.10
CA GLY A 241 -6.11 -12.78 20.36
C GLY A 241 -4.59 -13.00 20.39
N LEU A 242 -3.86 -12.65 19.32
CA LEU A 242 -2.40 -12.67 19.33
C LEU A 242 -1.85 -11.70 20.38
N VAL A 243 -0.87 -12.18 21.15
CA VAL A 243 -0.18 -11.43 22.19
C VAL A 243 1.23 -11.06 21.74
N GLN A 244 1.74 -9.95 22.26
CA GLN A 244 3.10 -9.52 21.94
C GLN A 244 4.13 -10.46 22.55
N VAL A 245 5.11 -10.87 21.74
CA VAL A 245 6.28 -11.63 22.16
C VAL A 245 7.52 -10.75 22.00
N PRO A 246 8.13 -10.28 23.10
CA PRO A 246 9.28 -9.39 23.03
C PRO A 246 10.52 -10.13 22.52
N SER A 247 11.34 -9.45 21.72
CA SER A 247 12.61 -9.99 21.22
C SER A 247 13.71 -9.98 22.27
N GLY A 248 13.60 -9.12 23.29
CA GLY A 248 14.66 -8.85 24.26
C GLY A 248 15.69 -7.84 23.75
N ASP A 249 15.49 -7.29 22.55
CA ASP A 249 16.30 -6.21 21.97
C ASP A 249 15.44 -4.93 21.90
N PRO A 250 15.71 -3.94 22.77
CA PRO A 250 14.93 -2.70 22.80
C PRO A 250 14.97 -1.92 21.47
N GLY A 251 16.05 -2.02 20.70
CA GLY A 251 16.18 -1.34 19.41
C GLY A 251 15.26 -1.95 18.36
N PHE A 252 15.14 -3.29 18.38
CA PHE A 252 14.19 -4.00 17.53
C PHE A 252 12.74 -3.79 18.02
N ASP A 253 12.48 -4.00 19.31
CA ASP A 253 11.14 -3.90 19.91
C ASP A 253 10.56 -2.47 19.82
N GLY A 254 11.41 -1.45 19.67
CA GLY A 254 10.98 -0.07 19.40
C GLY A 254 10.50 0.18 17.97
N ARG A 255 10.89 -0.64 16.99
CA ARG A 255 10.52 -0.49 15.57
C ARG A 255 9.59 -1.58 15.06
N TRP A 256 9.65 -2.77 15.63
CA TRP A 256 8.93 -3.96 15.20
C TRP A 256 8.26 -4.64 16.40
N VAL A 257 7.09 -5.20 16.15
CA VAL A 257 6.29 -5.92 17.13
C VAL A 257 5.95 -7.28 16.56
N LEU A 258 6.38 -8.33 17.24
CA LEU A 258 5.94 -9.69 16.97
C LEU A 258 4.72 -10.01 17.84
N LEU A 259 3.64 -10.42 17.20
CA LEU A 259 2.42 -10.92 17.82
C LEU A 259 2.29 -12.41 17.50
N ALA A 260 1.99 -13.25 18.49
CA ALA A 260 1.79 -14.68 18.29
C ALA A 260 0.66 -15.22 19.19
N ALA A 261 0.07 -16.37 18.83
CA ALA A 261 -0.93 -17.01 19.68
C ALA A 261 -0.31 -17.58 20.96
N GLU A 262 0.93 -18.04 20.85
CA GLU A 262 1.72 -18.58 21.97
C GLU A 262 3.20 -18.25 21.78
N ASP A 263 3.92 -18.20 22.90
CA ASP A 263 5.36 -17.99 22.92
C ASP A 263 6.12 -19.33 22.78
N GLY A 264 6.01 -19.91 21.58
CA GLY A 264 6.58 -21.22 21.26
C GLY A 264 7.98 -21.18 20.65
N PRO A 265 8.62 -22.35 20.46
CA PRO A 265 9.97 -22.46 19.89
C PRO A 265 10.14 -21.78 18.53
N ALA A 266 9.16 -21.91 17.62
CA ALA A 266 9.21 -21.27 16.30
C ALA A 266 9.15 -19.73 16.39
N VAL A 267 8.33 -19.20 17.29
CA VAL A 267 8.22 -17.74 17.53
C VAL A 267 9.52 -17.21 18.14
N ARG A 268 10.12 -17.97 19.07
CA ARG A 268 11.42 -17.65 19.66
C ARG A 268 12.57 -17.74 18.66
N ALA A 269 12.55 -18.72 17.76
CA ALA A 269 13.52 -18.82 16.67
C ALA A 269 13.42 -17.60 15.74
N LEU A 270 12.21 -17.23 15.32
CA LEU A 270 11.99 -16.07 14.46
C LEU A 270 12.48 -14.76 15.10
N VAL A 271 12.14 -14.52 16.36
CA VAL A 271 12.49 -13.26 17.04
C VAL A 271 13.99 -13.19 17.40
N GLY A 272 14.60 -14.34 17.62
CA GLY A 272 16.03 -14.48 17.90
C GLY A 272 16.92 -14.46 16.66
N ASP A 273 16.36 -14.56 15.46
CA ASP A 273 17.13 -14.65 14.22
C ASP A 273 17.77 -13.30 13.84
N ALA A 274 19.11 -13.30 13.78
CA ALA A 274 19.89 -12.10 13.50
C ALA A 274 19.73 -11.60 12.05
N THR A 275 19.50 -12.52 11.10
CA THR A 275 19.31 -12.18 9.69
C THR A 275 17.97 -11.50 9.48
N VAL A 276 16.89 -12.07 10.02
CA VAL A 276 15.55 -11.46 10.00
C VAL A 276 15.59 -10.07 10.65
N ARG A 277 16.23 -9.95 11.82
CA ARG A 277 16.37 -8.67 12.51
C ARG A 277 17.12 -7.62 11.69
N GLY A 278 18.29 -7.99 11.14
CA GLY A 278 19.10 -7.09 10.33
C GLY A 278 18.35 -6.60 9.09
N LEU A 279 17.62 -7.50 8.42
CA LEU A 279 16.82 -7.15 7.26
C LEU A 279 15.67 -6.20 7.63
N LEU A 280 14.89 -6.51 8.66
CA LEU A 280 13.76 -5.69 9.10
C LEU A 280 14.19 -4.27 9.48
N LEU A 281 15.28 -4.15 10.25
CA LEU A 281 15.84 -2.85 10.62
C LEU A 281 16.40 -2.07 9.43
N GLY A 282 16.76 -2.75 8.34
CA GLY A 282 17.18 -2.12 7.08
C GLY A 282 16.03 -1.68 6.17
N THR A 283 14.78 -2.02 6.50
CA THR A 283 13.61 -1.63 5.70
C THR A 283 13.09 -0.23 6.05
N ASP A 284 12.20 0.29 5.21
CA ASP A 284 11.40 1.49 5.47
C ASP A 284 10.20 1.23 6.39
N ASP A 285 10.15 0.03 6.98
CA ASP A 285 9.07 -0.45 7.81
C ASP A 285 7.70 -0.39 7.11
N GLY A 286 7.63 -0.48 5.78
CA GLY A 286 6.38 -0.38 5.03
C GLY A 286 5.56 -1.68 4.95
N ASP A 287 6.14 -2.80 5.40
CA ASP A 287 5.59 -4.13 5.20
C ASP A 287 5.09 -4.74 6.52
N GLU A 288 4.04 -5.54 6.45
CA GLU A 288 3.63 -6.44 7.54
C GLU A 288 3.72 -7.89 7.09
N PHE A 289 4.08 -8.78 8.02
CA PHE A 289 4.14 -10.22 7.76
C PHE A 289 3.16 -10.96 8.67
N TRP A 290 2.55 -12.04 8.17
CA TRP A 290 1.68 -12.90 8.97
C TRP A 290 1.64 -14.32 8.44
N THR A 291 1.17 -15.24 9.27
CA THR A 291 0.88 -16.62 8.87
C THR A 291 -0.62 -16.84 8.72
N ALA A 292 -1.01 -17.47 7.62
CA ALA A 292 -2.39 -17.90 7.39
C ALA A 292 -2.43 -18.91 6.24
N ALA A 293 -3.43 -19.80 6.26
CA ALA A 293 -3.69 -20.74 5.17
C ALA A 293 -2.46 -21.57 4.72
N GLY A 294 -1.57 -21.94 5.65
CA GLY A 294 -0.33 -22.67 5.32
C GLY A 294 0.75 -21.83 4.63
N HIS A 295 0.63 -20.50 4.64
CA HIS A 295 1.60 -19.59 4.06
C HIS A 295 2.19 -18.67 5.12
N VAL A 296 3.43 -18.22 4.87
CA VAL A 296 3.97 -16.98 5.41
C VAL A 296 3.78 -15.91 4.35
N ALA A 297 3.11 -14.81 4.67
CA ALA A 297 2.78 -13.75 3.73
C ALA A 297 3.35 -12.40 4.18
N ALA A 298 3.68 -11.56 3.21
CA ALA A 298 4.08 -10.17 3.33
C ALA A 298 3.05 -9.30 2.61
N ILE A 299 2.67 -8.17 3.20
CA ILE A 299 1.73 -7.21 2.62
C ILE A 299 2.28 -5.79 2.72
N ARG A 300 2.03 -5.03 1.66
CA ARG A 300 2.32 -3.60 1.60
C ARG A 300 1.10 -2.84 1.11
N PRO A 301 0.76 -1.66 1.66
CA PRO A 301 -0.29 -0.76 1.15
C PRO A 301 0.17 -0.02 -0.10
N ASP A 302 0.48 -0.79 -1.13
CA ASP A 302 0.96 -0.35 -2.44
C ASP A 302 0.54 -1.42 -3.46
N GLY A 303 0.82 -1.23 -4.75
CA GLY A 303 0.69 -2.30 -5.74
C GLY A 303 2.00 -2.98 -6.06
N HIS A 304 1.93 -4.18 -6.65
CA HIS A 304 3.14 -4.87 -7.06
C HIS A 304 3.91 -4.12 -8.14
N ARG A 305 5.22 -4.17 -7.97
CA ARG A 305 6.27 -3.86 -8.95
C ARG A 305 7.37 -4.91 -8.76
N PRO A 306 8.21 -5.17 -9.78
CA PRO A 306 9.27 -6.17 -9.69
C PRO A 306 10.13 -6.05 -8.41
N GLU A 307 10.52 -4.84 -8.04
CA GLU A 307 11.39 -4.58 -6.90
C GLU A 307 10.74 -4.96 -5.57
N LEU A 308 9.41 -4.79 -5.47
CA LEU A 308 8.66 -5.17 -4.28
C LEU A 308 8.55 -6.69 -4.15
N ILE A 309 8.35 -7.40 -5.27
CA ILE A 309 8.32 -8.87 -5.27
C ILE A 309 9.67 -9.41 -4.82
N GLU A 310 10.77 -8.88 -5.37
CA GLU A 310 12.13 -9.29 -4.98
C GLU A 310 12.44 -8.97 -3.52
N HIS A 311 12.00 -7.80 -3.03
CA HIS A 311 12.13 -7.40 -1.64
C HIS A 311 11.38 -8.38 -0.71
N HIS A 312 10.11 -8.63 -0.98
CA HIS A 312 9.32 -9.61 -0.23
C HIS A 312 9.95 -11.01 -0.31
N ALA A 313 10.45 -11.43 -1.47
CA ALA A 313 11.08 -12.74 -1.63
C ALA A 313 12.31 -12.91 -0.73
N ARG A 314 13.16 -11.89 -0.61
CA ARG A 314 14.30 -11.89 0.33
C ARG A 314 13.83 -11.97 1.78
N MET A 315 12.82 -11.17 2.15
CA MET A 315 12.27 -11.17 3.52
C MET A 315 11.63 -12.52 3.88
N LEU A 316 10.80 -13.06 3.00
CA LEU A 316 10.13 -14.35 3.19
C LEU A 316 11.14 -15.50 3.25
N THR A 317 12.22 -15.45 2.47
CA THR A 317 13.31 -16.44 2.56
C THR A 317 13.93 -16.46 3.96
N ALA A 318 14.24 -15.29 4.53
CA ALA A 318 14.79 -15.20 5.88
C ALA A 318 13.78 -15.65 6.94
N ILE A 319 12.51 -15.21 6.85
CA ILE A 319 11.47 -15.55 7.83
C ILE A 319 11.15 -17.06 7.80
N VAL A 320 10.97 -17.64 6.62
CA VAL A 320 10.73 -19.09 6.47
C VAL A 320 11.95 -19.88 6.95
N GLY A 321 13.16 -19.42 6.62
CA GLY A 321 14.41 -20.02 7.11
C GLY A 321 14.51 -20.03 8.64
N ALA A 322 14.11 -18.95 9.30
CA ALA A 322 14.11 -18.84 10.77
C ALA A 322 13.04 -19.71 11.44
N LEU A 323 11.89 -19.90 10.78
CA LEU A 323 10.80 -20.75 11.30
C LEU A 323 11.08 -22.26 11.11
N SER A 324 11.70 -22.64 9.98
CA SER A 324 11.83 -24.03 9.54
C SER A 324 12.41 -25.02 10.56
N PRO A 325 13.42 -24.69 11.38
CA PRO A 325 13.97 -25.62 12.37
C PRO A 325 12.99 -26.02 13.50
N ALA A 326 11.87 -25.32 13.61
CA ALA A 326 10.90 -25.46 14.70
C ALA A 326 9.47 -25.81 14.20
N LEU A 327 9.31 -26.12 12.92
CA LEU A 327 8.07 -26.61 12.29
C LEU A 327 8.07 -28.13 12.16
#